data_AF-A0A1W9XFK0-F1
#
_entry.id   AF-A0A1W9XFK0-F1
#
_cell.length_a   1.000
_cell.length_b   1.000
_cell.length_c   1.000
_cell.angle_alpha   90.00
_cell.angle_beta   90.00
_cell.angle_gamma   90.00
#
_symmetry.space_group_name_H-M   'P 1'
#
loop_
_entity.id
_entity.type
_entity.pdbx_description
1 polymer ?
#
loop_
_entity_poly.entity_id
_entity_poly.type
_entity_poly.pdbx_seq_one_letter_code
_entity_poly.pdbx_strand_id
1 'polypeptide(L)' 'MNIELITYADLESVKGSEGNFTVRVRKRARSIDMDLCTGCGACVENCPVVQQAA' A
#
# COMPACT_ATOMS: atom_id res chain seq x y z
N MET A 1 -10.11 19.86 -2.22
CA MET A 1 -8.96 19.13 -2.77
C MET A 1 -9.46 17.77 -3.21
N ASN A 2 -9.20 17.36 -4.46
CA ASN A 2 -9.75 16.13 -5.05
C ASN A 2 -8.59 15.22 -5.48
N ILE A 3 -7.90 14.64 -4.50
CA ILE A 3 -6.72 13.79 -4.70
C ILE A 3 -6.96 12.49 -3.94
N GLU A 4 -6.74 11.36 -4.59
CA GLU A 4 -6.73 10.04 -3.97
C GLU A 4 -5.28 9.59 -3.74
N LEU A 5 -5.00 9.05 -2.55
CA LEU A 5 -3.68 8.53 -2.19
C LEU A 5 -3.69 7.00 -2.16
N ILE A 6 -3.01 6.38 -3.12
CA ILE A 6 -2.84 4.92 -3.19
C ILE A 6 -1.44 4.58 -2.68
N THR A 7 -1.33 4.25 -1.39
CA THR A 7 -0.03 3.97 -0.75
C THR A 7 0.38 2.51 -0.84
N TYR A 8 1.69 2.24 -0.78
CA TYR A 8 2.29 0.89 -0.89
C TYR A 8 1.79 0.17 -2.15
N ALA A 9 1.88 0.86 -3.28
CA ALA A 9 1.38 0.39 -4.55
C ALA A 9 2.41 0.60 -5.65
N ASP A 10 2.40 -0.31 -6.63
CA ASP A 10 3.27 -0.26 -7.79
C ASP A 10 2.45 0.02 -9.06
N LEU A 11 3.04 0.79 -9.97
CA LEU A 11 2.52 0.95 -11.32
C LEU A 11 2.90 -0.27 -12.16
N GLU A 12 1.93 -1.10 -12.53
CA GLU A 12 2.19 -2.31 -13.32
C GLU A 12 2.17 -2.05 -14.81
N SER A 13 1.24 -1.21 -15.29
CA SER A 13 1.18 -0.85 -16.71
C SER A 13 0.38 0.42 -16.94
N VAL A 14 0.67 1.07 -18.06
CA VAL A 14 -0.08 2.20 -18.60
C VAL A 14 -0.43 1.86 -20.04
N LYS A 15 -1.70 2.04 -20.40
CA LYS A 15 -2.21 1.86 -21.76
C LYS A 15 -3.04 3.08 -22.18
N GLY A 16 -3.19 3.25 -23.49
CA GLY A 16 -3.97 4.34 -24.07
C GLY A 16 -3.08 5.48 -24.57
N SER A 17 -3.71 6.63 -24.82
CA SER A 17 -3.07 7.81 -25.38
C SER A 17 -3.58 9.06 -24.66
N GLU A 18 -3.07 10.21 -25.09
CA GLU A 18 -3.40 11.53 -24.53
C GLU A 18 -4.91 11.68 -24.26
N GLY A 19 -5.25 12.04 -23.02
CA GLY A 19 -6.63 12.22 -22.56
C GLY A 19 -7.38 10.95 -22.17
N ASN A 20 -6.88 9.74 -22.49
CA ASN A 20 -7.56 8.46 -22.23
C ASN A 20 -6.58 7.37 -21.80
N PHE A 21 -5.96 7.56 -20.64
CA PHE A 21 -5.07 6.55 -20.06
C PHE A 21 -5.85 5.57 -19.19
N THR A 22 -5.56 4.28 -19.36
CA THR A 22 -5.95 3.24 -18.42
C THR A 22 -4.71 2.72 -17.73
N VAL A 23 -4.67 2.85 -16.41
CA VAL A 23 -3.51 2.53 -15.59
C VAL A 23 -3.85 1.34 -14.71
N ARG A 24 -2.95 0.36 -14.65
CA ARG A 24 -3.05 -0.77 -13.71
C ARG A 24 -2.08 -0.53 -12.56
N VAL A 25 -2.62 -0.41 -11.36
CA VAL A 25 -1.87 -0.22 -10.13
C VAL A 25 -2.07 -1.43 -9.24
N ARG A 26 -0.98 -2.04 -8.78
CA ARG A 26 -1.03 -3.11 -7.79
C ARG A 26 -0.83 -2.54 -6.40
N LYS A 27 -1.89 -2.58 -5.57
CA LYS A 27 -1.77 -2.32 -4.13
C LYS A 27 -1.20 -3.56 -3.46
N ARG A 28 0.00 -3.46 -2.87
CA ARG A 28 0.63 -4.58 -2.19
C ARG A 28 -0.16 -4.94 -0.92
N ALA A 29 -0.27 -6.24 -0.65
CA ALA A 29 -0.92 -6.73 0.57
C ALA A 29 -0.06 -6.35 1.78
N ARG A 30 -0.65 -5.61 2.72
CA ARG A 30 -0.04 -5.32 4.02
C ARG A 30 -0.28 -6.44 5.04
N SER A 31 -1.11 -7.42 4.67
CA SER A 31 -1.62 -8.47 5.56
C SER A 31 -2.29 -7.92 6.83
N ILE A 32 -2.80 -6.69 6.75
CA ILE A 32 -3.50 -5.96 7.82
C ILE A 32 -4.69 -5.25 7.16
N ASP A 33 -5.84 -5.29 7.82
CA ASP A 33 -6.98 -4.44 7.45
C ASP A 33 -6.69 -2.99 7.85
N MET A 34 -6.52 -2.13 6.85
CA MET A 34 -6.14 -0.73 7.06
C MET A 34 -7.28 0.15 7.56
N ASP A 35 -8.53 -0.29 7.41
CA ASP A 35 -9.70 0.45 7.91
C ASP A 35 -9.86 0.25 9.43
N LEU A 36 -9.35 -0.88 9.95
CA LEU A 36 -9.32 -1.20 11.38
C LEU A 36 -8.00 -0.84 12.07
N CYS A 37 -6.91 -0.67 11.31
CA CYS A 37 -5.59 -0.38 11.85
C CYS A 37 -5.51 1.04 12.41
N THR A 38 -5.20 1.16 13.70
CA THR A 38 -5.05 2.46 14.39
C THR A 38 -3.62 2.98 14.38
N GLY A 39 -2.65 2.18 13.92
CA GLY A 39 -1.23 2.54 13.94
C GLY A 39 -0.58 2.53 15.32
N CYS A 40 -1.18 1.85 16.31
CA CYS A 40 -0.69 1.87 17.70
C CYS A 40 0.67 1.17 17.94
N GLY A 41 1.15 0.33 17.02
CA GLY A 41 2.43 -0.35 17.13
C GLY A 41 2.43 -1.62 18.01
N ALA A 42 1.35 -1.93 18.72
CA ALA A 42 1.27 -3.08 19.62
C ALA A 42 1.54 -4.44 18.91
N CYS A 43 1.21 -4.55 17.63
CA CYS A 43 1.53 -5.75 16.84
C CYS A 43 3.04 -5.97 16.66
N VAL A 44 3.83 -4.90 16.60
CA VAL A 44 5.29 -4.97 16.45
C VAL A 44 5.95 -5.35 17.77
N GLU A 45 5.52 -4.74 18.88
CA GLU A 45 6.05 -5.02 20.23
C GLU A 45 5.87 -6.49 20.64
N ASN A 46 4.71 -7.07 20.31
CA ASN A 46 4.37 -8.45 20.67
C ASN A 46 4.85 -9.48 19.62
N CYS A 47 5.50 -9.03 18.54
CA CYS A 47 5.94 -9.93 17.50
C CYS A 47 7.06 -10.85 18.03
N PRO A 48 6.89 -12.19 18.00
CA PRO A 48 7.91 -13.11 18.50
C PRO A 48 9.15 -13.20 17.58
N VAL A 49 9.07 -12.60 16.38
CA VAL A 49 10.19 -12.48 15.46
C VAL A 49 10.71 -11.06 15.47
N VAL A 50 12.01 -10.91 15.67
CA VAL A 50 12.68 -9.61 15.56
C VAL A 50 13.23 -9.51 14.16
N GLN A 51 12.69 -8.61 13.35
CA GLN A 51 13.20 -8.37 12.02
C GLN A 51 14.56 -7.67 12.16
N GLN A 52 15.66 -8.41 11.97
CA GLN A 52 16.97 -7.80 11.78
C GLN A 52 16.93 -7.07 10.43
N ALA A 53 16.70 -5.75 10.49
CA ALA A 53 17.02 -4.89 9.36
C ALA A 53 18.55 -4.92 9.21
N ALA A 54 19.01 -5.54 8.12
CA ALA A 54 20.36 -5.32 7.62
C ALA A 54 20.49 -3.90 7.08
#